data_AF-A0AAW4V0U4-F1
#
_entry.id   AF-A0AAW4V0U4-F1
#
_cell.length_a   1.000
_cell.length_b   1.000
_cell.length_c   1.000
_cell.angle_alpha   90.00
_cell.angle_beta   90.00
_cell.angle_gamma   90.00
#
_symmetry.space_group_name_H-M   'P 1'
#
loop_
_entity.id
_entity.type
_entity.pdbx_description
1 polymer ?
#
loop_
_entity_poly.entity_id
_entity_poly.type
_entity_poly.pdbx_seq_one_letter_code
_entity_poly.pdbx_strand_id
1 'polypeptide(L)'
;MKKFLLSLATAFSFVLFLGSCTNEEDINNNGYSDKEKAKIETLMNLFDSYGWELDTTVSIEQRNKELLEMDYEKTKSFLEYMSNGIEFDNFEPTQQNEDNAPKALSNTRSTMT
;
A
#
# COMPACT_ATOMS: atom_id res chain seq x y z
N MET A 1 -31.20 -21.10 -45.17
CA MET A 1 -30.87 -19.70 -44.77
C MET A 1 -31.47 -19.41 -43.39
N LYS A 2 -30.85 -18.50 -42.62
CA LYS A 2 -31.00 -18.18 -41.17
C LYS A 2 -30.19 -19.12 -40.27
N LYS A 3 -28.87 -18.95 -40.07
CA LYS A 3 -28.01 -17.84 -39.57
C LYS A 3 -28.26 -17.38 -38.12
N PHE A 4 -27.26 -17.72 -37.28
CA PHE A 4 -26.69 -17.04 -36.09
C PHE A 4 -27.63 -16.70 -34.92
N LEU A 5 -27.58 -17.47 -33.83
CA LEU A 5 -26.71 -17.32 -32.64
C LEU A 5 -27.10 -16.11 -31.76
N LEU A 6 -27.68 -16.46 -30.60
CA LEU A 6 -27.52 -15.85 -29.28
C LEU A 6 -27.27 -14.33 -29.24
N SER A 7 -28.33 -13.54 -29.06
CA SER A 7 -28.21 -12.14 -28.64
C SER A 7 -28.54 -12.03 -27.14
N LEU A 8 -27.45 -12.05 -26.37
CA LEU A 8 -27.36 -11.61 -24.98
C LEU A 8 -27.36 -10.07 -24.94
N ALA A 9 -27.88 -9.53 -23.84
CA ALA A 9 -27.75 -8.16 -23.37
C ALA A 9 -28.65 -7.09 -24.02
N THR A 10 -29.75 -6.78 -23.32
CA THR A 10 -30.05 -5.37 -23.03
C THR A 10 -30.61 -5.32 -21.61
N ALA A 11 -29.70 -5.28 -20.64
CA ALA A 11 -30.04 -5.06 -19.24
C ALA A 11 -30.70 -3.68 -19.10
N PHE A 12 -31.86 -3.69 -18.48
CA PHE A 12 -32.71 -2.54 -18.25
C PHE A 12 -32.05 -1.60 -17.22
N SER A 13 -32.05 -0.32 -17.56
CA SER A 13 -31.58 0.78 -16.74
C SER A 13 -32.35 0.87 -15.42
N PHE A 14 -31.66 0.66 -14.30
CA PHE A 14 -32.05 1.20 -12.99
C PHE A 14 -30.98 2.20 -12.55
N VAL A 15 -31.25 3.46 -12.91
CA VAL A 15 -31.13 4.64 -12.05
C VAL A 15 -30.39 4.40 -10.72
N LEU A 16 -29.16 4.90 -10.66
CA LEU A 16 -28.62 5.71 -9.57
C LEU A 16 -29.05 5.28 -8.14
N PHE A 17 -28.38 4.27 -7.60
CA PHE A 17 -28.04 4.30 -6.17
C PHE A 17 -26.68 5.01 -5.98
N LEU A 18 -26.63 6.28 -6.39
CA LEU A 18 -25.74 7.28 -5.79
C LEU A 18 -26.36 7.71 -4.46
N GLY A 19 -26.41 6.76 -3.53
CA GLY A 19 -27.16 6.89 -2.28
C GLY A 19 -26.43 6.24 -1.12
N SER A 20 -25.14 6.56 -1.00
CA SER A 20 -24.34 6.57 0.23
C SER A 20 -22.95 7.09 -0.20
N CYS A 21 -22.72 8.40 -0.36
CA CYS A 21 -22.52 9.32 0.77
C CYS A 21 -22.78 8.68 2.14
N THR A 22 -22.09 7.58 2.47
CA THR A 22 -21.93 7.18 3.87
C THR A 22 -20.83 8.06 4.40
N ASN A 23 -21.27 9.22 4.85
CA ASN A 23 -20.51 10.22 5.55
C ASN A 23 -19.32 10.73 4.71
N GLU A 24 -19.55 11.81 3.96
CA GLU A 24 -18.76 12.97 4.37
C GLU A 24 -19.09 13.11 5.86
N GLU A 25 -18.29 12.46 6.72
CA GLU A 25 -18.05 13.08 7.99
C GLU A 25 -17.60 14.46 7.56
N ASP A 26 -18.49 15.44 7.77
CA ASP A 26 -18.07 16.73 8.24
C ASP A 26 -17.00 16.43 9.30
N ILE A 27 -15.73 16.31 8.85
CA ILE A 27 -14.56 16.38 9.71
C ILE A 27 -14.57 17.83 10.16
N ASN A 28 -15.48 18.07 11.10
CA ASN A 28 -15.68 19.27 11.85
C ASN A 28 -14.29 19.80 12.18
N ASN A 29 -13.92 20.93 11.58
CA ASN A 29 -12.68 21.67 11.87
C ASN A 29 -11.46 20.80 12.19
N ASN A 30 -11.09 19.91 11.26
CA ASN A 30 -9.81 19.21 11.29
C ASN A 30 -8.70 20.25 11.44
N GLY A 31 -7.83 20.15 12.44
CA GLY A 31 -6.80 21.16 12.76
C GLY A 31 -5.73 21.43 11.69
N TYR A 32 -5.93 20.95 10.47
CA TYR A 32 -5.07 21.13 9.31
C TYR A 32 -5.55 22.26 8.41
N SER A 33 -4.62 23.08 7.98
CA SER A 33 -4.80 24.09 6.93
C SER A 33 -5.15 23.45 5.58
N ASP A 34 -5.72 24.23 4.66
CA ASP A 34 -6.04 23.75 3.30
C ASP A 34 -4.81 23.24 2.55
N LYS A 35 -3.64 23.84 2.80
CA LYS A 35 -2.35 23.40 2.25
C LYS A 35 -1.97 22.01 2.76
N GLU A 36 -2.18 21.73 4.05
CA GLU A 36 -1.90 20.43 4.65
C GLU A 36 -2.86 19.37 4.12
N LYS A 37 -4.15 19.69 4.01
CA LYS A 37 -5.14 18.81 3.39
C LYS A 37 -4.76 18.43 1.96
N ALA A 38 -4.39 19.43 1.14
CA ALA A 38 -3.96 19.19 -0.23
C ALA A 38 -2.70 18.31 -0.30
N LYS A 39 -1.74 18.48 0.63
CA LYS A 39 -0.55 17.63 0.70
C LYS A 39 -0.90 16.19 1.07
N ILE A 40 -1.75 16.00 2.08
CA ILE A 40 -2.24 14.67 2.50
C ILE A 40 -2.91 13.98 1.33
N GLU A 41 -3.88 14.62 0.69
CA GLU A 41 -4.61 14.08 -0.46
C GLU A 41 -3.66 13.71 -1.62
N THR A 42 -2.72 14.60 -1.95
CA THR A 42 -1.75 14.37 -3.02
C THR A 42 -0.89 13.12 -2.75
N LEU A 43 -0.42 12.94 -1.51
CA LEU A 43 0.36 11.75 -1.15
C LEU A 43 -0.48 10.48 -1.08
N MET A 44 -1.71 10.56 -0.59
CA MET A 44 -2.63 9.41 -0.60
C MET A 44 -2.89 8.92 -2.03
N ASN A 45 -3.17 9.84 -2.96
CA ASN A 45 -3.36 9.54 -4.37
C ASN A 45 -2.08 9.00 -5.02
N LEU A 46 -0.91 9.49 -4.59
CA LEU A 46 0.37 8.93 -5.03
C LEU A 46 0.49 7.46 -4.62
N PHE A 47 0.31 7.11 -3.35
CA PHE A 47 0.37 5.70 -2.92
C PHE A 47 -0.64 4.82 -3.68
N ASP A 48 -1.87 5.27 -3.82
CA ASP A 48 -2.92 4.57 -4.56
C ASP A 48 -2.52 4.33 -6.04
N SER A 49 -1.90 5.32 -6.69
CA SER A 49 -1.46 5.20 -8.09
C SER A 49 -0.37 4.14 -8.31
N TYR A 50 0.41 3.81 -7.27
CA TYR A 50 1.40 2.72 -7.31
C TYR A 50 0.84 1.40 -6.73
N GLY A 51 -0.45 1.35 -6.38
CA GLY A 51 -1.10 0.18 -5.81
C GLY A 51 -0.74 -0.11 -4.35
N TRP A 52 -0.31 0.91 -3.60
CA TRP A 52 0.01 0.79 -2.17
C TRP A 52 -1.20 1.20 -1.33
N GLU A 53 -1.68 0.28 -0.50
CA GLU A 53 -2.74 0.55 0.46
C GLU A 53 -2.17 1.21 1.71
N LEU A 54 -2.81 2.27 2.18
CA LEU A 54 -2.45 2.90 3.45
C LEU A 54 -2.86 2.03 4.63
N ASP A 55 -2.00 1.96 5.64
CA ASP A 55 -2.30 1.23 6.86
C ASP A 55 -3.52 1.85 7.56
N THR A 56 -4.57 1.05 7.73
CA THR A 56 -5.83 1.43 8.38
C THR A 56 -5.85 1.08 9.87
N THR A 57 -4.82 0.37 10.36
CA THR A 57 -4.69 0.00 11.77
C THR A 57 -4.17 1.14 12.64
N VAL A 58 -3.52 2.14 12.04
CA VAL A 58 -3.13 3.39 12.69
C VAL A 58 -4.25 4.43 12.63
N SER A 59 -4.28 5.36 13.58
CA SER A 59 -5.28 6.43 13.58
C SER A 59 -5.10 7.38 12.39
N ILE A 60 -6.20 7.98 11.93
CA ILE A 60 -6.19 8.99 10.86
C ILE A 60 -5.25 10.15 11.21
N GLU A 61 -5.25 10.60 12.46
CA GLU A 61 -4.38 11.69 12.92
C GLU A 61 -2.89 11.34 12.80
N GLN A 62 -2.50 10.15 13.26
CA GLN A 62 -1.11 9.70 13.18
C GLN A 62 -0.66 9.53 11.73
N ARG A 63 -1.48 8.88 10.90
CA ARG A 63 -1.22 8.71 9.47
C ARG A 63 -1.08 10.06 8.77
N ASN A 64 -1.99 11.00 9.03
CA ASN A 64 -1.95 12.33 8.42
C ASN A 64 -0.70 13.10 8.85
N LYS A 65 -0.28 12.97 10.11
CA LYS A 65 0.98 13.55 10.58
C LYS A 65 2.19 12.99 9.81
N GLU A 66 2.26 11.67 9.64
CA GLU A 66 3.33 11.02 8.86
C GLU A 66 3.34 11.48 7.40
N LEU A 67 2.17 11.55 6.75
CA LEU A 67 2.04 12.07 5.38
C LEU A 67 2.54 13.52 5.26
N LEU A 68 2.27 14.36 6.27
CA LEU A 68 2.76 15.75 6.28
C LEU A 68 4.28 15.86 6.45
N GLU A 69 4.94 14.89 7.07
CA GLU A 69 6.39 14.84 7.23
C GLU A 69 7.11 14.31 5.97
N MET A 70 6.41 13.56 5.11
CA MET A 70 6.99 13.02 3.88
C MET A 70 7.34 14.10 2.85
N ASP A 71 8.42 13.87 2.10
CA ASP A 71 8.78 14.65 0.93
C ASP A 71 8.23 13.98 -0.33
N TYR A 72 7.44 14.72 -1.11
CA TYR A 72 6.72 14.17 -2.26
C TYR A 72 7.66 13.54 -3.30
N GLU A 73 8.74 14.23 -3.68
CA GLU A 73 9.64 13.77 -4.74
C GLU A 73 10.47 12.56 -4.28
N LYS A 74 10.89 12.54 -3.01
CA LYS A 74 11.56 11.36 -2.45
C LYS A 74 10.63 10.16 -2.36
N THR A 75 9.39 10.35 -1.90
CA THR A 75 8.39 9.27 -1.84
C THR A 75 8.09 8.74 -3.24
N LYS A 76 7.88 9.62 -4.21
CA LYS A 76 7.66 9.24 -5.60
C LYS A 76 8.85 8.45 -6.16
N SER A 77 10.07 8.95 -5.98
CA SER A 77 11.29 8.27 -6.45
C SER A 77 11.44 6.87 -5.84
N PHE A 78 11.10 6.72 -4.55
CA PHE A 78 11.10 5.42 -3.88
C PHE A 78 10.05 4.46 -4.46
N LEU A 79 8.82 4.93 -4.67
CA LEU A 79 7.75 4.13 -5.25
C LEU A 79 8.09 3.71 -6.70
N GLU A 80 8.65 4.61 -7.50
CA GLU A 80 9.15 4.29 -8.84
C GLU A 80 10.22 3.20 -8.81
N TYR A 81 11.23 3.36 -7.93
CA TYR A 81 12.27 2.35 -7.74
C TYR A 81 11.69 0.98 -7.39
N MET A 82 10.75 0.91 -6.44
CA MET A 82 10.10 -0.35 -6.06
C MET A 82 9.26 -0.93 -7.20
N SER A 83 8.58 -0.07 -7.98
CA SER A 83 7.74 -0.49 -9.11
C SER A 83 8.54 -1.07 -10.28
N ASN A 84 9.77 -0.60 -10.47
CA ASN A 84 10.68 -1.10 -11.51
C ASN A 84 11.24 -2.50 -11.18
N GLY A 85 10.96 -3.01 -9.98
CA GLY A 85 11.47 -4.28 -9.49
C GLY A 85 12.88 -4.15 -8.93
N ILE A 86 13.15 -4.90 -7.86
CA ILE A 86 14.50 -5.09 -7.35
C ILE A 86 15.05 -6.33 -8.05
N GLU A 87 16.06 -6.14 -8.91
CA GLU A 87 16.84 -7.26 -9.42
C GLU A 87 17.67 -7.82 -8.26
N PHE A 88 17.26 -8.98 -7.76
CA PHE A 88 18.11 -9.78 -6.90
C PHE A 88 19.04 -10.56 -7.80
N ASP A 89 20.32 -10.23 -7.78
CA ASP A 89 21.34 -11.15 -8.28
C ASP A 89 21.11 -12.48 -7.58
N ASN A 90 20.98 -13.55 -8.37
CA ASN A 90 21.03 -14.91 -7.83
C ASN A 90 22.42 -15.07 -7.20
N PHE A 91 22.51 -14.77 -5.91
CA PHE A 91 23.69 -15.08 -5.13
C PHE A 91 23.82 -16.61 -5.19
N GLU A 92 24.71 -17.11 -6.05
CA GLU A 92 25.18 -18.46 -5.92
C GLU A 92 25.70 -18.58 -4.48
N PRO A 93 25.17 -19.50 -3.67
CA PRO A 93 25.76 -19.78 -2.37
C PRO A 93 27.21 -20.13 -2.65
N THR A 94 28.12 -19.23 -2.31
CA THR A 94 29.54 -19.55 -2.31
C THR A 94 29.66 -20.73 -1.39
N GLN A 95 30.09 -21.88 -1.93
CA GLN A 95 30.32 -23.06 -1.10
C GLN A 95 31.26 -22.62 0.02
N GLN A 96 30.69 -22.47 1.21
CA GLN A 96 31.47 -22.27 2.40
C GLN A 96 32.28 -23.55 2.51
N ASN A 97 33.57 -23.49 2.17
CA ASN A 97 34.51 -24.55 2.52
C ASN A 97 34.26 -24.85 4.00
N GLU A 98 33.97 -26.12 4.32
CA GLU A 98 33.57 -26.63 5.65
C GLU A 98 34.52 -26.28 6.81
N ASP A 99 35.64 -25.57 6.54
CA ASP A 99 36.65 -25.23 7.52
C ASP A 99 36.37 -23.98 8.36
N ASN A 100 35.29 -23.24 8.08
CA ASN A 100 34.89 -22.08 8.90
C ASN A 100 33.44 -22.19 9.38
N ALA A 101 33.05 -23.35 9.92
CA ALA A 101 31.82 -23.43 10.69
C ALA A 101 31.95 -22.53 11.94
N PRO A 102 31.09 -21.51 12.14
CA PRO A 102 30.99 -20.86 13.43
C PRO A 102 30.56 -21.94 14.43
N LYS A 103 31.38 -22.17 15.47
CA LYS A 103 31.02 -23.03 16.59
C LYS A 103 29.62 -22.62 17.06
N ALA A 104 28.64 -23.50 16.81
CA ALA A 104 27.30 -23.34 17.35
C ALA A 104 27.42 -23.17 18.86
N LEU A 105 27.04 -22.00 19.36
CA LEU A 105 26.95 -21.74 20.78
C LEU A 105 25.67 -22.41 21.27
N SER A 106 25.72 -23.74 21.40
CA SER A 106 24.76 -24.49 22.18
C SER A 106 24.90 -24.01 23.63
N ASN A 107 23.90 -23.29 24.15
CA ASN A 107 23.50 -23.07 25.55
C ASN A 107 22.50 -21.88 25.51
N THR A 108 21.25 -21.94 25.95
CA THR A 108 20.69 -22.63 27.11
C THR A 108 19.16 -22.75 26.97
N ARG A 109 18.66 -23.91 27.35
CA ARG A 109 17.26 -24.21 27.68
C ARG A 109 16.82 -23.33 28.86
N SER A 110 15.90 -22.39 28.64
CA SER A 110 15.13 -21.76 29.72
C SER A 110 13.81 -22.51 29.91
N THR A 111 13.80 -23.35 30.93
CA THR A 111 12.59 -23.89 31.55
C THR A 111 11.73 -22.73 32.06
N MET A 112 10.49 -22.60 31.57
CA MET A 112 9.45 -21.85 32.28
C MET A 112 8.73 -22.83 33.19
N THR A 113 8.86 -22.63 34.50
CA THR A 113 7.96 -23.16 35.53
C THR A 113 6.89 -22.13 35.84
#